data_AF-A0A7V4Q677-F1
#
_entry.id   AF-A0A7V4Q677-F1
#
_cell.length_a   1.000
_cell.length_b   1.000
_cell.length_c   1.000
_cell.angle_alpha   90.00
_cell.angle_beta   90.00
_cell.angle_gamma   90.00
#
_symmetry.space_group_name_H-M   'P 1'
#
loop_
_entity.id
_entity.type
_entity.pdbx_description
1 polymer ?
#
loop_
_entity_poly.entity_id
_entity_poly.type
_entity_poly.pdbx_seq_one_letter_code
_entity_poly.pdbx_strand_id
1 'polypeptide(L)'
;MPKDRVVILLKDIFREEDQLYIRYAVLNGSKKAYDPGKLQAFTLDVPPSAKLPRPANYQLTDAEAKRIKRTVQRSIVILDTELRSPLVEPGRETVGVVGVKLPAAKTNGPTVLRLSFPPDGNRPISAFLVL
;
A
#
# COMPACT_ATOMS: atom_id res chain seq x y z
N MET A 1 11.05 -12.85 8.36
CA MET A 1 10.19 -13.14 7.19
C MET A 1 8.79 -13.52 7.64
N PRO A 2 7.73 -13.07 6.95
CA PRO A 2 6.37 -13.57 7.16
C PRO A 2 6.30 -15.08 6.85
N LYS A 3 5.32 -15.80 7.42
CA LYS A 3 5.11 -17.23 7.14
C LYS A 3 3.96 -17.44 6.17
N ASP A 4 4.20 -18.25 5.15
CA ASP A 4 3.23 -18.71 4.15
C ASP A 4 2.46 -17.61 3.42
N ARG A 5 3.01 -16.38 3.33
CA ARG A 5 2.37 -15.25 2.65
C ARG A 5 3.38 -14.22 2.18
N VAL A 6 2.99 -13.48 1.15
CA VAL A 6 3.64 -12.21 0.79
C VAL A 6 3.13 -11.09 1.68
N VAL A 7 4.03 -10.20 2.11
CA VAL A 7 3.70 -8.99 2.88
C VAL A 7 4.35 -7.78 2.23
N ILE A 8 3.61 -6.67 2.18
CA ILE A 8 4.14 -5.36 1.79
C ILE A 8 4.36 -4.54 3.05
N LEU A 9 5.56 -4.00 3.22
CA LEU A 9 5.90 -3.07 4.29
C LEU A 9 6.27 -1.72 3.69
N LEU A 10 5.53 -0.67 4.07
CA LEU A 10 5.86 0.71 3.76
C LEU A 10 7.00 1.13 4.70
N LYS A 11 8.05 1.72 4.15
CA LYS A 11 9.28 2.04 4.88
C LYS A 11 9.44 3.53 5.06
N ASP A 12 9.49 4.25 3.94
CA ASP A 12 9.79 5.66 3.92
C ASP A 12 8.75 6.37 3.06
N ILE A 13 8.34 7.55 3.50
CA ILE A 13 7.30 8.35 2.86
C ILE A 13 7.86 9.76 2.70
N PHE A 14 8.00 10.17 1.45
CA PHE A 14 8.51 11.48 1.06
C PHE A 14 7.40 12.23 0.35
N ARG A 15 7.14 13.46 0.78
CA ARG A 15 6.08 14.30 0.23
C ARG A 15 6.70 15.54 -0.39
N GLU A 16 6.28 15.81 -1.62
CA GLU A 16 6.64 17.01 -2.37
C GLU A 16 5.36 17.52 -3.02
N GLU A 17 4.87 18.69 -2.57
CA GLU A 17 3.61 19.27 -3.02
C GLU A 17 2.40 18.29 -2.95
N ASP A 18 1.83 17.96 -4.12
CA ASP A 18 0.73 17.02 -4.31
C ASP A 18 1.20 15.59 -4.63
N GLN A 19 2.50 15.33 -4.55
CA GLN A 19 3.12 14.06 -4.84
C GLN A 19 3.58 13.36 -3.56
N LEU A 20 3.43 12.04 -3.56
CA LEU A 20 3.87 11.18 -2.48
C LEU A 20 4.71 10.04 -3.05
N TYR A 21 5.97 9.97 -2.63
CA TYR A 21 6.88 8.89 -2.96
C TYR A 21 7.00 7.95 -1.77
N ILE A 22 6.79 6.66 -2.01
CA ILE A 22 6.74 5.64 -0.97
C ILE A 22 7.75 4.56 -1.30
N ARG A 23 8.74 4.38 -0.44
CA ARG A 23 9.60 3.21 -0.47
C ARG A 23 8.91 2.07 0.26
N TYR A 24 8.80 0.92 -0.40
CA TYR A 24 8.19 -0.28 0.16
C TYR A 24 9.09 -1.51 -0.01
N ALA A 25 8.94 -2.46 0.90
CA ALA A 25 9.54 -3.78 0.80
C ALA A 25 8.46 -4.83 0.48
N VAL A 26 8.76 -5.73 -0.43
CA VAL A 26 7.99 -6.95 -0.68
C VAL A 26 8.72 -8.10 -0.03
N LEU A 27 8.09 -8.73 0.96
CA LEU A 27 8.67 -9.85 1.70
C LEU A 27 7.91 -11.12 1.29
N ASN A 28 8.57 -12.02 0.58
CA ASN A 28 7.95 -13.26 0.15
C ASN A 28 8.20 -14.38 1.16
N GLY A 29 7.25 -14.55 2.07
CA GLY A 29 7.20 -15.68 2.99
C GLY A 29 6.48 -16.92 2.46
N SER A 30 5.99 -16.88 1.22
CA SER A 30 5.26 -17.98 0.61
C SER A 30 6.20 -19.08 0.10
N LYS A 31 5.64 -20.16 -0.44
CA LYS A 31 6.38 -21.29 -1.01
C LYS A 31 6.63 -21.15 -2.53
N LYS A 32 6.21 -20.03 -3.14
CA LYS A 32 6.32 -19.80 -4.59
C LYS A 32 7.02 -18.46 -4.83
N ALA A 33 7.69 -18.33 -5.97
CA ALA A 33 8.17 -17.03 -6.41
C ALA A 33 6.96 -16.09 -6.63
N TYR A 34 7.14 -14.82 -6.26
CA TYR A 34 6.12 -13.80 -6.37
C TYR A 34 6.58 -12.69 -7.31
N ASP A 35 5.72 -12.34 -8.26
CA ASP A 35 5.88 -11.21 -9.16
C ASP A 35 5.03 -10.04 -8.64
N PRO A 36 5.66 -8.95 -8.12
CA PRO A 36 4.93 -7.77 -7.66
C PRO A 36 4.28 -6.97 -8.79
N GLY A 37 4.65 -7.22 -10.05
CA GLY A 37 4.04 -6.71 -11.27
C GLY A 37 3.67 -5.23 -11.23
N LYS A 38 2.56 -4.89 -11.91
CA LYS A 38 2.00 -3.55 -11.91
C LYS A 38 1.02 -3.39 -10.75
N LEU A 39 1.34 -2.48 -9.82
CA LEU A 39 0.44 -2.12 -8.73
C LEU A 39 -0.58 -1.06 -9.18
N GLN A 40 -1.64 -0.91 -8.40
CA GLN A 40 -2.66 0.13 -8.54
C GLN A 40 -2.73 0.94 -7.24
N ALA A 41 -3.07 2.23 -7.34
CA ALA A 41 -3.18 3.11 -6.19
C ALA A 41 -4.59 3.72 -6.10
N PHE A 42 -5.11 3.82 -4.88
CA PHE A 42 -6.45 4.35 -4.61
C PHE A 42 -6.45 5.21 -3.35
N THR A 43 -7.25 6.28 -3.32
CA THR A 43 -7.67 6.89 -2.06
C THR A 43 -8.98 6.29 -1.59
N LEU A 44 -9.11 6.13 -0.27
CA LEU A 44 -10.31 5.67 0.40
C LEU A 44 -10.94 6.83 1.19
N ASP A 45 -12.22 7.05 0.96
CA ASP A 45 -13.03 8.10 1.59
C ASP A 45 -13.52 7.70 2.98
N VAL A 46 -12.63 7.63 3.96
CA VAL A 46 -12.96 7.09 5.28
C VAL A 46 -13.84 8.07 6.07
N PRO A 47 -14.96 7.62 6.68
CA PRO A 47 -15.81 8.52 7.46
C PRO A 47 -15.06 9.04 8.70
N PRO A 48 -15.32 10.30 9.14
CA PRO A 48 -14.67 10.87 10.33
C PRO A 48 -14.87 10.06 11.61
N SER A 49 -15.94 9.27 11.69
CA SER A 49 -16.25 8.39 12.83
C SER A 49 -15.38 7.12 12.88
N ALA A 50 -14.63 6.81 11.81
CA ALA A 50 -13.74 5.67 11.80
C ALA A 50 -12.58 5.90 12.78
N LYS A 51 -12.39 4.95 13.70
CA LYS A 51 -11.25 4.94 14.61
C LYS A 51 -10.00 4.51 13.84
N LEU A 52 -9.34 5.45 13.19
CA LEU A 52 -8.02 5.26 12.61
C LEU A 52 -6.93 5.65 13.63
N PRO A 53 -5.75 5.03 13.54
CA PRO A 53 -4.55 5.52 14.20
C PRO A 53 -4.34 7.00 13.89
N ARG A 54 -4.01 7.77 14.94
CA ARG A 54 -3.82 9.23 14.84
C ARG A 54 -2.53 9.67 14.11
N PRO A 55 -1.41 8.93 14.17
CA PRO A 55 -0.22 9.36 13.45
C PRO A 55 -0.43 9.32 11.94
N ALA A 56 -0.12 10.42 11.25
CA ALA A 56 0.09 10.41 9.81
C ALA A 56 1.23 9.46 9.46
N ASN A 57 1.26 8.97 8.23
CA ASN A 57 2.27 8.03 7.73
C ASN A 57 2.24 6.65 8.42
N TYR A 58 1.11 6.27 8.99
CA TYR A 58 0.94 4.98 9.64
C TYR A 58 0.40 3.92 8.67
N GLN A 59 1.12 2.80 8.53
CA GLN A 59 0.63 1.64 7.79
C GLN A 59 -0.36 0.84 8.64
N LEU A 60 -1.60 0.72 8.17
CA LEU A 60 -2.61 -0.09 8.85
C LEU A 60 -2.26 -1.58 8.82
N THR A 61 -2.55 -2.24 9.93
CA THR A 61 -2.55 -3.70 10.03
C THR A 61 -3.71 -4.31 9.24
N ASP A 62 -3.64 -5.62 8.94
CA ASP A 62 -4.72 -6.35 8.27
C ASP A 62 -6.08 -6.23 9.01
N ALA A 63 -6.04 -6.17 10.35
CA ALA A 63 -7.23 -6.06 11.19
C ALA A 63 -7.87 -4.67 11.11
N GLU A 64 -7.05 -3.61 11.10
CA GLU A 64 -7.52 -2.23 10.94
C GLU A 64 -8.05 -1.99 9.53
N ALA A 65 -7.31 -2.45 8.51
CA ALA A 65 -7.70 -2.31 7.12
C ALA A 65 -9.07 -2.96 6.83
N LYS A 66 -9.37 -4.12 7.43
CA LYS A 66 -10.69 -4.78 7.28
C LYS A 66 -11.87 -3.89 7.67
N ARG A 67 -11.68 -2.94 8.60
CA ARG A 67 -12.75 -2.03 9.07
C ARG A 67 -13.11 -0.96 8.04
N ILE A 68 -12.22 -0.69 7.08
CA ILE A 68 -12.39 0.36 6.05
C ILE A 68 -12.50 -0.19 4.62
N LYS A 69 -12.56 -1.52 4.45
CA LYS A 69 -12.62 -2.17 3.12
C LYS A 69 -13.90 -1.87 2.31
N ARG A 70 -14.98 -1.41 2.97
CA ARG A 70 -16.28 -1.10 2.32
C ARG A 70 -16.40 0.36 1.89
N THR A 71 -15.35 1.14 2.08
CA THR A 71 -15.32 2.55 1.77
C THR A 71 -15.22 2.80 0.26
N VAL A 72 -15.80 3.91 -0.21
CA VAL A 72 -15.65 4.37 -1.59
C VAL A 72 -14.17 4.56 -1.91
N GLN A 73 -13.72 3.91 -2.98
CA GLN A 73 -12.35 4.00 -3.48
C GLN A 73 -12.31 4.83 -4.76
N ARG A 74 -11.30 5.69 -4.88
CA ARG A 74 -11.03 6.48 -6.09
C ARG A 74 -9.64 6.13 -6.59
N SER A 75 -9.54 5.77 -7.86
CA SER A 75 -8.24 5.52 -8.49
C SER A 75 -7.42 6.81 -8.49
N ILE A 76 -6.13 6.71 -8.20
CA ILE A 76 -5.20 7.83 -8.31
C ILE A 76 -4.08 7.52 -9.28
N VAL A 77 -3.48 8.57 -9.81
CA VAL A 77 -2.41 8.46 -10.79
C VAL A 77 -1.14 7.99 -10.10
N ILE A 78 -0.58 6.90 -10.60
CA ILE A 78 0.80 6.49 -10.33
C ILE A 78 1.68 7.28 -11.29
N LEU A 79 2.60 8.06 -10.74
CA LEU A 79 3.53 8.90 -11.49
C LEU A 79 4.72 8.08 -11.95
N ASP A 80 5.25 7.24 -11.04
CA ASP A 80 6.42 6.42 -11.30
C ASP A 80 6.42 5.16 -10.43
N THR A 81 7.07 4.11 -10.92
CA THR A 81 7.30 2.85 -10.20
C THR A 81 8.66 2.29 -10.54
N GLU A 82 9.45 2.05 -9.50
CA GLU A 82 10.71 1.33 -9.61
C GLU A 82 10.66 0.07 -8.73
N LEU A 83 11.23 -1.01 -9.25
CA LEU A 83 11.34 -2.28 -8.51
C LEU A 83 12.73 -2.85 -8.74
N ARG A 84 13.46 -3.12 -7.65
CA ARG A 84 14.83 -3.62 -7.74
C ARG A 84 14.93 -5.01 -8.37
N SER A 85 13.97 -5.88 -8.08
CA SER A 85 13.91 -7.24 -8.63
C SER A 85 12.47 -7.54 -9.03
N PRO A 86 12.21 -7.92 -10.29
CA PRO A 86 10.86 -8.19 -10.79
C PRO A 86 10.28 -9.49 -10.23
N LEU A 87 11.12 -10.40 -9.75
CA LEU A 87 10.71 -11.65 -9.14
C LEU A 87 11.31 -11.79 -7.74
N VAL A 88 10.50 -12.22 -6.78
CA VAL A 88 10.90 -12.41 -5.38
C VAL A 88 10.79 -13.88 -5.03
N GLU A 89 11.92 -14.56 -4.87
CA GLU A 89 11.96 -15.97 -4.48
C GLU A 89 11.42 -16.22 -3.05
N PRO A 90 11.00 -17.45 -2.72
CA PRO A 90 10.64 -17.83 -1.36
C PRO A 90 11.73 -17.47 -0.33
N GLY A 91 11.32 -16.84 0.76
CA GLY A 91 12.21 -16.40 1.84
C GLY A 91 13.07 -15.17 1.50
N ARG A 92 12.89 -14.56 0.32
CA ARG A 92 13.59 -13.34 -0.09
C ARG A 92 12.72 -12.09 0.04
N GLU A 93 13.36 -10.95 -0.12
CA GLU A 93 12.71 -9.65 -0.22
C GLU A 93 13.27 -8.86 -1.39
N THR A 94 12.48 -7.91 -1.86
CA THR A 94 12.91 -6.85 -2.77
C THR A 94 12.36 -5.51 -2.28
N VAL A 95 12.92 -4.43 -2.81
CA VAL A 95 12.50 -3.06 -2.51
C VAL A 95 11.97 -2.42 -3.78
N GLY A 96 10.88 -1.68 -3.65
CA GLY A 96 10.36 -0.83 -4.69
C GLY A 96 10.09 0.58 -4.19
N VAL A 97 9.90 1.49 -5.14
CA VAL A 97 9.48 2.86 -4.92
C VAL A 97 8.26 3.10 -5.80
N VAL A 98 7.26 3.78 -5.26
CA VAL A 98 6.12 4.26 -6.04
C VAL A 98 5.91 5.75 -5.77
N GLY A 99 5.81 6.53 -6.84
CA GLY A 99 5.32 7.90 -6.82
C GLY A 99 3.83 7.92 -7.15
N VAL A 100 3.03 8.61 -6.33
CA VAL A 100 1.60 8.82 -6.60
C VAL A 100 1.25 10.30 -6.53
N LYS A 101 0.30 10.71 -7.36
CA LYS A 101 -0.32 12.02 -7.28
C LYS A 101 -1.54 11.96 -6.35
N LEU A 102 -1.47 12.69 -5.24
CA LEU A 102 -2.57 12.79 -4.30
C LEU A 102 -3.61 13.78 -4.84
N PRO A 103 -4.91 13.45 -4.73
CA PRO A 103 -5.96 14.43 -4.97
C PRO A 103 -5.89 15.53 -3.90
N ALA A 104 -6.51 16.68 -4.19
CA ALA A 104 -6.65 17.76 -3.21
C ALA A 104 -7.20 17.21 -1.88
N ALA A 105 -6.56 17.61 -0.78
CA ALA A 105 -6.90 17.13 0.54
C ALA A 105 -8.38 17.39 0.83
N LYS A 106 -9.07 16.37 1.35
CA LYS A 106 -10.45 16.55 1.80
C LYS A 106 -10.45 17.33 3.11
N THR A 107 -11.39 18.24 3.22
CA THR A 107 -11.62 19.03 4.42
C THR A 107 -12.26 18.22 5.56
N ASN A 108 -12.90 17.08 5.25
CA ASN A 108 -13.64 16.28 6.22
C ASN A 108 -13.15 14.82 6.27
N GLY A 109 -12.47 14.47 7.36
CA GLY A 109 -12.09 13.10 7.70
C GLY A 109 -10.70 12.68 7.22
N PRO A 110 -10.18 11.55 7.75
CA PRO A 110 -8.86 11.05 7.36
C PRO A 110 -8.89 10.46 5.95
N THR A 111 -7.80 10.64 5.20
CA THR A 111 -7.62 10.00 3.89
C THR A 111 -6.71 8.79 4.05
N VAL A 112 -7.12 7.64 3.49
CA VAL A 112 -6.27 6.45 3.45
C VAL A 112 -5.87 6.16 2.02
N LEU A 113 -4.57 6.03 1.77
CA LEU A 113 -4.04 5.51 0.53
C LEU A 113 -4.01 3.98 0.58
N ARG A 114 -4.51 3.33 -0.46
CA ARG A 114 -4.39 1.89 -0.70
C ARG A 114 -3.50 1.65 -1.90
N LEU A 115 -2.41 0.92 -1.70
CA LEU A 115 -1.62 0.33 -2.76
C LEU A 115 -2.06 -1.12 -2.93
N SER A 116 -2.54 -1.50 -4.11
CA SER A 116 -3.00 -2.84 -4.45
C SER A 116 -2.02 -3.50 -5.40
N PHE A 117 -1.49 -4.64 -5.00
CA PHE A 117 -0.51 -5.42 -5.76
C PHE A 117 -1.19 -6.63 -6.42
N PRO A 118 -0.58 -7.24 -7.45
CA PRO A 118 -1.00 -8.55 -7.95
C PRO A 118 -1.16 -9.56 -6.80
N PRO A 119 -2.18 -10.41 -6.84
CA PRO A 119 -2.45 -11.35 -5.76
C PRO A 119 -1.39 -12.46 -5.71
N ASP A 120 -1.14 -12.99 -4.50
CA ASP A 120 -0.40 -14.24 -4.31
C ASP A 120 -1.40 -15.40 -4.40
N GLY A 121 -1.53 -15.95 -5.61
CA GLY A 121 -2.60 -16.89 -5.95
C GLY A 121 -3.98 -16.26 -5.79
N ASN A 122 -4.80 -16.79 -4.88
CA ASN A 122 -6.13 -16.25 -4.58
C ASN A 122 -6.13 -15.22 -3.44
N ARG A 123 -4.96 -14.84 -2.92
CA ARG A 123 -4.85 -13.95 -1.77
C ARG A 123 -4.58 -12.52 -2.24
N PRO A 124 -5.51 -11.57 -2.05
CA PRO A 124 -5.28 -10.19 -2.44
C PRO A 124 -4.21 -9.56 -1.55
N ILE A 125 -3.33 -8.76 -2.18
CA ILE A 125 -2.24 -8.07 -1.49
C ILE A 125 -2.49 -6.57 -1.57
N SER A 126 -2.53 -5.91 -0.42
CA SER A 126 -2.63 -4.46 -0.38
C SER A 126 -1.93 -3.91 0.85
N ALA A 127 -1.33 -2.74 0.71
CA ALA A 127 -0.87 -1.90 1.82
C ALA A 127 -1.81 -0.70 1.97
N PHE A 128 -2.05 -0.28 3.21
CA PHE A 128 -2.93 0.84 3.52
C PHE A 128 -2.17 1.83 4.38
N LEU A 129 -2.13 3.09 3.96
CA LEU A 129 -1.41 4.18 4.61
C LEU A 129 -2.39 5.28 5.02
N VAL A 130 -2.36 5.66 6.28
CA VAL A 130 -3.03 6.87 6.76
C VAL A 130 -2.21 8.08 6.31
N LEU A 131 -2.83 8.98 5.53
CA LEU A 131 -2.23 10.23 5.06
C LEU A 131 -2.48 11.38 6.02
#